data_AF-A0A354EIZ3-F1
#
_entry.id   AF-A0A354EIZ3-F1
#
_cell.length_a   1.000
_cell.length_b   1.000
_cell.length_c   1.000
_cell.angle_alpha   90.00
_cell.angle_beta   90.00
_cell.angle_gamma   90.00
#
_symmetry.space_group_name_H-M   'P 1'
#
loop_
_entity.id
_entity.type
_entity.pdbx_description
1 polymer ?
#
loop_
_entity_poly.entity_id
_entity_poly.type
_entity_poly.pdbx_seq_one_letter_code
_entity_poly.pdbx_strand_id
1 'polypeptide(L)'
;RDLQREAEFADRSVLKGTRWLLLKNPENLRPDHNEPQRLEAALQLNKPLATAYYLKEDLRQLWSQKDKTRGSAFLDDWIAQARSAGIKMLDDFADTLENHRAGILAYYDYPISTGPLEGTNNKIKTLQKQAYGFRDLEFFKLKIYALHETKYALIG
;
A
#
# COMPACT_ATOMS: atom_id res chain seq x y z
N ARG A 1 -0.74 6.52 -12.49
CA ARG A 1 0.01 7.53 -13.30
C ARG A 1 -0.94 8.37 -14.15
N ASP A 2 -2.21 7.97 -14.28
CA ASP A 2 -3.16 8.61 -15.19
C ASP A 2 -4.00 9.69 -14.50
N LEU A 3 -4.36 9.54 -13.22
CA LEU A 3 -5.01 10.61 -12.43
C LEU A 3 -4.16 11.89 -12.27
N GLN A 4 -2.84 11.77 -12.35
CA GLN A 4 -1.93 12.94 -12.32
C GLN A 4 -1.92 13.70 -13.66
N ARG A 5 -2.38 13.06 -14.76
CA ARG A 5 -2.36 13.66 -16.10
C ARG A 5 -3.59 14.51 -16.39
N GLU A 6 -4.70 14.26 -15.72
CA GLU A 6 -5.96 15.03 -15.85
C GLU A 6 -5.93 16.40 -15.18
N ALA A 7 -4.91 16.69 -14.38
CA ALA A 7 -4.75 17.97 -13.71
C ALA A 7 -4.18 19.03 -14.67
N GLU A 8 -4.83 20.21 -14.75
CA GLU A 8 -4.39 21.35 -15.56
C GLU A 8 -2.98 21.83 -15.16
N PHE A 9 -2.30 22.57 -16.02
CA PHE A 9 -0.89 22.99 -15.84
C PHE A 9 -0.62 23.71 -14.50
N ALA A 10 -1.63 24.37 -13.91
CA ALA A 10 -1.55 25.01 -12.60
C ALA A 10 -1.52 24.00 -11.43
N ASP A 11 -2.26 22.89 -11.52
CA ASP A 11 -2.37 21.86 -10.46
C ASP A 11 -1.10 21.01 -10.30
N ARG A 12 -0.32 20.84 -11.37
CA ARG A 12 0.91 20.02 -11.31
C ARG A 12 1.95 20.57 -10.35
N SER A 13 1.94 21.89 -10.12
CA SER A 13 2.83 22.55 -9.16
C SER A 13 2.46 22.20 -7.72
N VAL A 14 1.16 22.14 -7.40
CA VAL A 14 0.63 21.77 -6.07
C VAL A 14 0.80 20.27 -5.81
N LEU A 15 0.73 19.45 -6.86
CA LEU A 15 0.97 18.00 -6.76
C LEU A 15 2.45 17.63 -6.51
N LYS A 16 3.37 18.58 -6.68
CA LYS A 16 4.81 18.36 -6.48
C LYS A 16 5.11 18.32 -4.99
N GLY A 17 5.33 17.11 -4.46
CA GLY A 17 5.65 16.87 -3.05
C GLY A 17 4.46 16.40 -2.20
N THR A 18 3.23 16.45 -2.70
CA THR A 18 2.04 15.92 -2.01
C THR A 18 1.84 14.42 -2.23
N ARG A 19 2.52 13.82 -3.23
CA ARG A 19 2.52 12.37 -3.45
C ARG A 19 2.83 11.58 -2.18
N TRP A 20 3.85 12.01 -1.43
CA TRP A 20 4.21 11.33 -0.18
C TRP A 20 3.14 11.50 0.90
N LEU A 21 2.42 12.64 0.91
CA LEU A 21 1.32 12.88 1.85
C LEU A 21 0.15 11.95 1.58
N LEU A 22 -0.19 11.71 0.31
CA LEU A 22 -1.25 10.76 -0.10
C LEU A 22 -0.94 9.30 0.27
N LEU A 23 0.36 8.97 0.38
CA LEU A 23 0.83 7.63 0.72
C LEU A 23 0.98 7.41 2.22
N LYS A 24 1.18 8.48 3.00
CA LYS A 24 1.21 8.39 4.46
C LYS A 24 -0.17 8.03 4.99
N ASN A 25 -0.18 7.31 6.09
CA ASN A 25 -1.39 7.14 6.87
C ASN A 25 -1.75 8.48 7.54
N PRO A 26 -3.05 8.83 7.68
CA PRO A 26 -3.48 10.07 8.33
C PRO A 26 -2.87 10.27 9.72
N GLU A 27 -2.76 9.21 10.51
CA GLU A 27 -2.16 9.21 11.85
C GLU A 27 -0.64 9.51 11.86
N ASN A 28 0.02 9.38 10.71
CA ASN A 28 1.46 9.62 10.53
C ASN A 28 1.75 10.97 9.86
N LEU A 29 0.72 11.78 9.59
CA LEU A 29 0.90 13.14 9.08
C LEU A 29 1.46 14.03 10.19
N ARG A 30 2.49 14.81 9.86
CA ARG A 30 3.20 15.67 10.79
C ARG A 30 2.53 17.04 10.89
N PRO A 31 1.85 17.38 12.01
CA PRO A 31 1.20 18.67 12.18
C PRO A 31 2.22 19.82 12.22
N ASP A 32 3.41 19.55 12.79
CA ASP A 32 4.53 20.49 12.87
C ASP A 32 5.10 20.89 11.50
N HIS A 33 4.83 20.12 10.45
CA HIS A 33 5.22 20.40 9.05
C HIS A 33 4.04 20.84 8.18
N ASN A 34 2.88 21.15 8.79
CA ASN A 34 1.66 21.55 8.08
C ASN A 34 1.22 20.50 7.03
N GLU A 35 1.56 19.23 7.24
CA GLU A 35 1.25 18.14 6.30
C GLU A 35 -0.27 17.90 6.13
N PRO A 36 -1.10 17.92 7.19
CA PRO A 36 -2.55 17.75 7.05
C PRO A 36 -3.18 18.81 6.14
N GLN A 37 -2.81 20.08 6.34
CA GLN A 37 -3.34 21.20 5.58
C GLN A 37 -2.92 21.15 4.11
N ARG A 38 -1.67 20.74 3.84
CA ARG A 38 -1.18 20.55 2.48
C ARG A 38 -1.86 19.39 1.77
N LEU A 39 -2.17 18.31 2.50
CA LEU A 39 -2.94 17.20 1.97
C LEU A 39 -4.36 17.66 1.63
N GLU A 40 -5.05 18.31 2.56
CA GLU A 40 -6.40 18.85 2.36
C GLU A 40 -6.46 19.77 1.12
N ALA A 41 -5.51 20.71 1.01
CA ALA A 41 -5.42 21.59 -0.14
C ALA A 41 -5.24 20.82 -1.47
N ALA A 42 -4.47 19.73 -1.48
CA ALA A 42 -4.30 18.90 -2.66
C ALA A 42 -5.58 18.12 -3.02
N LEU A 43 -6.34 17.65 -2.03
CA LEU A 43 -7.61 16.95 -2.25
C LEU A 43 -8.70 17.91 -2.74
N GLN A 44 -8.74 19.14 -2.23
CA GLN A 44 -9.68 20.19 -2.66
C GLN A 44 -9.52 20.55 -4.15
N LEU A 45 -8.29 20.52 -4.67
CA LEU A 45 -7.98 20.87 -6.06
C LEU A 45 -8.35 19.76 -7.06
N ASN A 46 -8.36 18.49 -6.63
CA ASN A 46 -8.58 17.37 -7.52
C ASN A 46 -9.59 16.37 -6.93
N LYS A 47 -10.86 16.53 -7.34
CA LYS A 47 -11.95 15.66 -6.88
C LYS A 47 -11.72 14.17 -7.16
N PRO A 48 -11.31 13.73 -8.36
CA PRO A 48 -10.97 12.31 -8.59
C PRO A 48 -9.89 11.79 -7.65
N LEU A 49 -8.85 12.59 -7.38
CA LEU A 49 -7.79 12.25 -6.44
C LEU A 49 -8.31 12.14 -5.01
N ALA A 50 -9.20 13.05 -4.60
CA ALA A 50 -9.85 13.01 -3.30
C ALA A 50 -10.67 11.73 -3.11
N THR A 51 -11.51 11.39 -4.09
CA THR A 51 -12.31 10.15 -4.06
C THR A 51 -11.41 8.92 -3.93
N ALA A 52 -10.34 8.83 -4.74
CA ALA A 52 -9.41 7.71 -4.68
C ALA A 52 -8.67 7.64 -3.33
N TYR A 53 -8.30 8.78 -2.77
CA TYR A 53 -7.66 8.86 -1.45
C TYR A 53 -8.59 8.35 -0.35
N TYR A 54 -9.83 8.84 -0.28
CA TYR A 54 -10.77 8.42 0.76
C TYR A 54 -11.17 6.95 0.64
N LEU A 55 -11.38 6.43 -0.57
CA LEU A 55 -11.64 5.00 -0.76
C LEU A 55 -10.44 4.13 -0.35
N LYS A 56 -9.21 4.58 -0.61
CA LYS A 56 -8.00 3.91 -0.12
C LYS A 56 -7.96 3.89 1.41
N GLU A 57 -8.26 5.01 2.07
CA GLU A 57 -8.30 5.07 3.54
C GLU A 57 -9.43 4.23 4.14
N ASP A 58 -10.60 4.21 3.51
CA ASP A 58 -11.72 3.38 3.91
C ASP A 58 -11.38 1.89 3.81
N LEU A 59 -10.77 1.44 2.70
CA LEU A 59 -10.40 0.04 2.51
C LEU A 59 -9.49 -0.51 3.64
N ARG A 60 -8.67 0.35 4.27
CA ARG A 60 -7.84 -0.05 5.41
C ARG A 60 -8.66 -0.57 6.59
N GLN A 61 -9.91 -0.12 6.71
CA GLN A 61 -10.83 -0.55 7.77
C GLN A 61 -11.39 -1.96 7.55
N LEU A 62 -11.13 -2.58 6.40
CA LEU A 62 -11.51 -3.96 6.14
C LEU A 62 -11.00 -4.87 7.26
N TRP A 63 -9.71 -4.87 7.54
CA TRP A 63 -9.13 -5.76 8.56
C TRP A 63 -9.50 -5.39 10.00
N SER A 64 -10.14 -4.23 10.22
CA SER A 64 -10.68 -3.81 11.53
C SER A 64 -12.09 -4.36 11.79
N GLN A 65 -12.73 -5.01 10.82
CA GLN A 65 -14.07 -5.59 11.01
C GLN A 65 -14.04 -6.73 12.04
N LYS A 66 -15.16 -6.88 12.78
CA LYS A 66 -15.27 -7.81 13.90
C LYS A 66 -15.12 -9.28 13.50
N ASP A 67 -15.64 -9.64 12.32
CA ASP A 67 -15.71 -11.01 11.85
C ASP A 67 -15.75 -11.07 10.32
N LYS A 68 -15.55 -12.28 9.77
CA LYS A 68 -15.51 -12.54 8.33
C LYS A 68 -16.78 -12.12 7.60
N THR A 69 -17.93 -12.24 8.23
CA THR A 69 -19.22 -11.86 7.65
C THR A 69 -19.30 -10.35 7.46
N ARG A 70 -18.91 -9.58 8.48
CA ARG A 70 -18.83 -8.11 8.37
C ARG A 70 -17.74 -7.66 7.41
N GLY A 71 -16.59 -8.34 7.40
CA GLY A 71 -15.52 -8.10 6.44
C GLY A 71 -15.97 -8.32 5.00
N SER A 72 -16.72 -9.40 4.76
CA SER A 72 -17.34 -9.70 3.46
C SER A 72 -18.29 -8.58 3.04
N ALA A 73 -19.24 -8.20 3.89
CA ALA A 73 -20.21 -7.15 3.57
C ALA A 73 -19.52 -5.80 3.33
N PHE A 74 -18.54 -5.45 4.16
CA PHE A 74 -17.73 -4.25 3.98
C PHE A 74 -17.02 -4.24 2.62
N LEU A 75 -16.43 -5.36 2.22
CA LEU A 75 -15.75 -5.48 0.93
C LEU A 75 -16.72 -5.33 -0.25
N ASP A 76 -17.92 -5.90 -0.14
CA ASP A 76 -18.96 -5.79 -1.15
C ASP A 76 -19.43 -4.31 -1.29
N ASP A 77 -19.65 -3.62 -0.17
CA ASP A 77 -19.99 -2.18 -0.14
C ASP A 77 -18.86 -1.31 -0.72
N TRP A 78 -17.61 -1.63 -0.39
CA TRP A 78 -16.45 -0.91 -0.90
C TRP A 78 -16.32 -1.06 -2.43
N ILE A 79 -16.50 -2.27 -2.95
CA ILE A 79 -16.48 -2.56 -4.40
C ILE A 79 -17.59 -1.78 -5.11
N ALA A 80 -18.80 -1.75 -4.56
CA ALA A 80 -19.91 -1.00 -5.12
C ALA A 80 -19.61 0.51 -5.16
N GLN A 81 -19.05 1.07 -4.08
CA GLN A 81 -18.64 2.47 -4.03
C GLN A 81 -17.55 2.79 -5.06
N ALA A 82 -16.51 1.96 -5.14
CA ALA A 82 -15.43 2.11 -6.11
C ALA A 82 -15.96 2.11 -7.55
N ARG A 83 -16.89 1.19 -7.87
CA ARG A 83 -17.54 1.12 -9.19
C ARG A 83 -18.43 2.32 -9.51
N SER A 84 -19.10 2.86 -8.50
CA SER A 84 -19.94 4.05 -8.65
C SER A 84 -19.15 5.35 -8.82
N ALA A 85 -17.86 5.36 -8.47
CA ALA A 85 -17.03 6.55 -8.49
C ALA A 85 -16.72 7.06 -9.92
N GLY A 86 -16.92 6.22 -10.94
CA GLY A 86 -16.65 6.58 -12.34
C GLY A 86 -15.17 6.79 -12.66
N ILE A 87 -14.28 6.25 -11.81
CA ILE A 87 -12.82 6.35 -11.98
C ILE A 87 -12.32 4.96 -12.39
N LYS A 88 -11.91 4.82 -13.66
CA LYS A 88 -11.46 3.54 -14.22
C LYS A 88 -10.43 2.80 -13.37
N MET A 89 -9.50 3.53 -12.76
CA MET A 89 -8.48 2.93 -11.90
C MET A 89 -9.06 2.27 -10.64
N LEU A 90 -10.18 2.79 -10.13
CA LEU A 90 -10.90 2.18 -9.01
C LEU A 90 -11.72 0.97 -9.47
N ASP A 91 -12.31 1.01 -10.67
CA ASP A 91 -12.97 -0.16 -11.28
C ASP A 91 -12.00 -1.33 -11.44
N ASP A 92 -10.86 -1.10 -12.08
CA ASP A 92 -9.82 -2.11 -12.31
C ASP A 92 -9.31 -2.70 -10.96
N PHE A 93 -9.24 -1.86 -9.93
CA PHE A 93 -8.83 -2.29 -8.60
C PHE A 93 -9.92 -3.06 -7.87
N ALA A 94 -11.19 -2.69 -8.03
CA ALA A 94 -12.33 -3.43 -7.50
C ALA A 94 -12.39 -4.85 -8.10
N ASP A 95 -12.16 -5.00 -9.41
CA ASP A 95 -12.07 -6.30 -10.06
C ASP A 95 -10.91 -7.15 -9.49
N THR A 96 -9.78 -6.50 -9.19
CA THR A 96 -8.65 -7.18 -8.53
C THR A 96 -9.04 -7.69 -7.14
N LEU A 97 -9.73 -6.88 -6.33
CA LEU A 97 -10.20 -7.30 -5.00
C LEU A 97 -11.20 -8.45 -5.10
N GLU A 98 -12.12 -8.40 -6.06
CA GLU A 98 -13.11 -9.45 -6.28
C GLU A 98 -12.45 -10.78 -6.69
N ASN A 99 -11.47 -10.73 -7.60
CA ASN A 99 -10.68 -11.90 -8.00
C ASN A 99 -9.90 -12.53 -6.83
N HIS A 100 -9.45 -11.72 -5.87
CA HIS A 100 -8.67 -12.16 -4.70
C HIS A 100 -9.50 -12.27 -3.40
N ARG A 101 -10.83 -12.13 -3.48
CA ARG A 101 -11.76 -12.05 -2.34
C ARG A 101 -11.56 -13.17 -1.33
N ALA A 102 -11.42 -14.41 -1.80
CA ALA A 102 -11.24 -15.57 -0.93
C ALA A 102 -9.97 -15.45 -0.06
N GLY A 103 -8.85 -15.01 -0.66
CA GLY A 103 -7.59 -14.82 0.07
C GLY A 103 -7.63 -13.64 1.03
N ILE A 104 -8.29 -12.54 0.64
CA ILE A 104 -8.47 -11.37 1.49
C ILE A 104 -9.29 -11.73 2.75
N LEU A 105 -10.41 -12.42 2.57
CA LEU A 105 -11.30 -12.81 3.68
C LEU A 105 -10.76 -13.99 4.51
N ALA A 106 -9.76 -14.74 4.02
CA ALA A 106 -9.09 -15.78 4.80
C ALA A 106 -8.34 -15.21 6.02
N TYR A 107 -8.02 -13.92 6.02
CA TYR A 107 -7.42 -13.23 7.18
C TYR A 107 -8.22 -13.43 8.47
N TYR A 108 -9.56 -13.46 8.39
CA TYR A 108 -10.40 -13.63 9.58
C TYR A 108 -10.38 -15.05 10.13
N ASP A 109 -10.04 -16.04 9.31
CA ASP A 109 -9.86 -17.42 9.77
C ASP A 109 -8.43 -17.60 10.32
N TYR A 110 -7.46 -17.00 9.62
CA TYR A 110 -6.03 -17.07 9.94
C TYR A 110 -5.41 -15.67 9.80
N PRO A 111 -5.17 -14.92 10.90
CA PRO A 111 -4.67 -13.55 10.86
C PRO A 111 -3.16 -13.50 10.58
N ILE A 112 -2.73 -14.16 9.51
CA ILE A 112 -1.34 -14.27 9.07
C ILE A 112 -1.09 -13.20 8.02
N SER A 113 -0.09 -12.36 8.25
CA SER A 113 0.38 -11.40 7.25
C SER A 113 1.56 -11.95 6.45
N THR A 114 1.68 -11.56 5.19
CA THR A 114 2.86 -11.85 4.36
C THR A 114 4.07 -10.98 4.73
N GLY A 115 3.93 -10.02 5.65
CA GLY A 115 4.98 -9.07 6.02
C GLY A 115 6.30 -9.73 6.45
N PRO A 116 6.32 -10.71 7.37
CA PRO A 116 7.55 -11.41 7.75
C PRO A 116 8.20 -12.16 6.58
N LEU A 117 7.38 -12.77 5.71
CA LEU A 117 7.83 -13.48 4.51
C LEU A 117 8.47 -12.50 3.52
N GLU A 118 7.82 -11.37 3.26
CA GLU A 118 8.32 -10.29 2.41
C GLU A 118 9.61 -9.67 2.97
N GLY A 119 9.67 -9.46 4.29
CA GLY A 119 10.87 -9.00 4.97
C GLY A 119 12.04 -9.95 4.76
N THR A 120 11.79 -11.26 4.87
CA THR A 120 12.79 -12.30 4.58
C THR A 120 13.22 -12.26 3.11
N ASN A 121 12.27 -12.23 2.18
CA ASN A 121 12.53 -12.13 0.75
C ASN A 121 13.37 -10.88 0.39
N ASN A 122 13.10 -9.73 1.02
CA ASN A 122 13.84 -8.50 0.82
C ASN A 122 15.27 -8.59 1.37
N LYS A 123 15.48 -9.25 2.52
CA LYS A 123 16.83 -9.50 3.04
C LYS A 123 17.62 -10.44 2.11
N ILE A 124 16.99 -11.49 1.58
CA ILE A 124 17.62 -12.41 0.62
C ILE A 124 18.02 -11.67 -0.67
N LYS A 125 17.11 -10.84 -1.22
CA LYS A 125 17.41 -10.00 -2.40
C LYS A 125 18.55 -9.02 -2.12
N THR A 126 18.57 -8.40 -0.94
CA THR A 126 19.66 -7.50 -0.53
C THR A 126 20.99 -8.24 -0.45
N LEU A 127 21.01 -9.43 0.15
CA LEU A 127 22.19 -10.30 0.23
C LEU A 127 22.73 -10.65 -1.16
N GLN A 128 21.86 -11.05 -2.10
CA GLN A 128 22.25 -11.31 -3.49
C GLN A 128 22.85 -10.07 -4.16
N LYS A 129 22.23 -8.90 -3.94
CA LYS A 129 22.70 -7.62 -4.51
C LYS A 129 24.08 -7.23 -3.97
N GLN A 130 24.31 -7.37 -2.67
CA GLN A 130 25.60 -7.08 -2.03
C GLN A 130 26.72 -8.00 -2.53
N ALA A 131 26.40 -9.26 -2.81
CA ALA A 131 27.36 -10.23 -3.33
C ALA A 131 27.59 -10.15 -4.85
N TYR A 132 26.84 -9.30 -5.58
CA TYR A 132 26.79 -9.29 -7.05
C TYR A 132 26.44 -10.67 -7.64
N GLY A 133 25.56 -11.41 -6.95
CA GLY A 133 25.15 -12.76 -7.29
C GLY A 133 26.03 -13.85 -6.65
N PHE A 134 25.47 -15.05 -6.54
CA PHE A 134 26.18 -16.23 -6.05
C PHE A 134 26.29 -17.27 -7.17
N ARG A 135 27.49 -17.80 -7.38
CA ARG A 135 27.74 -18.87 -8.36
C ARG A 135 27.50 -20.26 -7.78
N ASP A 136 27.71 -20.41 -6.47
CA ASP A 136 27.49 -21.63 -5.72
C ASP A 136 26.16 -21.53 -4.95
N LEU A 137 25.23 -22.43 -5.28
CA LEU A 137 23.90 -22.45 -4.68
C LEU A 137 23.92 -22.97 -3.24
N GLU A 138 24.81 -23.91 -2.91
CA GLU A 138 24.94 -24.45 -1.56
C GLU A 138 25.50 -23.37 -0.62
N PHE A 139 26.50 -22.62 -1.09
CA PHE A 139 26.99 -21.47 -0.35
C PHE A 139 25.90 -20.39 -0.16
N PHE A 140 25.07 -20.16 -1.19
CA PHE A 140 23.96 -19.22 -1.08
C PHE A 140 22.92 -19.67 -0.04
N LYS A 141 22.54 -20.95 -0.01
CA LYS A 141 21.64 -21.51 1.01
C LYS A 141 22.19 -21.34 2.41
N LEU A 142 23.47 -21.62 2.62
CA LEU A 142 24.14 -21.41 3.91
C LEU A 142 24.10 -19.94 4.35
N LYS A 143 24.30 -19.00 3.42
CA LYS A 143 24.16 -17.57 3.71
C LYS A 143 22.73 -17.16 4.05
N ILE A 144 21.71 -17.77 3.43
CA ILE A 144 20.30 -17.56 3.80
C ILE A 144 20.04 -18.10 5.20
N TYR A 145 20.54 -19.30 5.55
CA TYR A 145 20.37 -19.84 6.89
C TYR A 145 21.04 -18.96 7.95
N ALA A 146 22.24 -18.42 7.68
CA ALA A 146 22.93 -17.50 8.59
C ALA A 146 22.34 -16.08 8.66
N LEU A 147 21.33 -15.75 7.84
CA LEU A 147 20.77 -14.39 7.72
C LEU A 147 20.11 -13.89 9.01
N HIS A 148 19.66 -14.80 9.89
CA HIS A 148 19.12 -14.47 11.20
C HIS A 148 20.21 -14.13 12.23
N GLU A 149 21.44 -14.58 12.01
CA GLU A 149 22.60 -14.31 12.87
C GLU A 149 23.29 -13.00 12.51
N THR A 150 23.13 -12.53 11.26
CA THR A 150 23.68 -11.24 10.83
C THR A 150 22.96 -10.09 11.53
N LYS A 151 23.55 -9.61 12.63
CA LYS A 151 23.23 -8.33 13.27
C LYS A 151 23.71 -7.20 12.36
N TYR A 152 22.96 -6.91 11.31
CA TYR A 152 23.10 -5.62 10.64
C TYR A 152 22.55 -4.56 11.59
N ALA A 153 23.43 -3.93 12.38
CA ALA A 153 23.22 -2.54 12.72
C ALA A 153 23.24 -1.81 11.37
N LEU A 154 22.07 -1.38 10.90
CA LEU A 154 21.98 -0.46 9.77
C LEU A 154 22.51 0.90 10.27
N ILE A 155 23.82 0.99 10.43
CA ILE A 155 24.51 2.26 10.64
C ILE A 155 24.67 2.83 9.23
N GLY A 156 23.73 3.69 8.86
CA GLY A 156 23.94 4.71 7.83
C GLY A 156 24.59 5.93 8.45
#